data_AF-A0A550BYS2-F1
#
_entry.id   AF-A0A550BYS2-F1
#
_cell.length_a   1.000
_cell.length_b   1.000
_cell.length_c   1.000
_cell.angle_alpha   90.00
_cell.angle_beta   90.00
_cell.angle_gamma   90.00
#
_symmetry.space_group_name_H-M   'P 1'
#
loop_
_entity.id
_entity.type
_entity.pdbx_description
1 polymer ?
#
loop_
_entity_poly.entity_id
_entity_poly.type
_entity_poly.pdbx_seq_one_letter_code
_entity_poly.pdbx_strand_id
1 'polypeptide(L)'
;FASCDEVRFHIDRAKLAREADNFPGVSSDSGPGVFIPLEEDEQTVLLLFAFAYRDEHVHLEDIEFPRLARLAEATEKYRMARHKIYLVPVMAYAAKHGHMDILDLAAPYSVGQPFSAVHSSLPNKYYVAWV
;
A
#
# COMPACT_ATOMS: atom_id res chain seq x y z
N PHE A 1 -3.01 -2.45 -18.52
CA PHE A 1 -1.61 -2.26 -18.09
C PHE A 1 -0.78 -3.44 -18.57
N ALA A 2 0.52 -3.28 -18.76
CA ALA A 2 1.44 -4.37 -19.05
C ALA A 2 2.57 -4.36 -18.02
N SER A 3 2.91 -5.51 -17.42
CA SER A 3 4.11 -5.62 -16.58
C SER A 3 5.39 -5.53 -17.42
N CYS A 4 6.54 -5.42 -16.77
CA CYS A 4 7.84 -5.48 -17.46
C CYS A 4 8.09 -6.85 -18.12
N ASP A 5 7.43 -7.91 -17.65
CA ASP A 5 7.44 -9.26 -18.25
C ASP A 5 6.42 -9.41 -19.40
N GLU A 6 5.91 -8.31 -19.94
CA GLU A 6 4.92 -8.24 -21.03
C GLU A 6 3.54 -8.85 -20.73
N VAL A 7 3.24 -9.15 -19.46
CA VAL A 7 1.93 -9.68 -19.05
C VAL A 7 0.88 -8.58 -19.03
N ARG A 8 -0.27 -8.84 -19.65
CA ARG A 8 -1.33 -7.84 -19.88
C ARG A 8 -2.46 -7.96 -18.86
N PHE A 9 -2.79 -6.83 -18.24
CA PHE A 9 -3.84 -6.71 -17.25
C PHE A 9 -4.96 -5.79 -17.76
N HIS A 10 -6.20 -6.30 -17.67
CA HIS A 10 -7.41 -5.58 -18.04
C HIS A 10 -8.12 -5.10 -16.78
N ILE A 11 -7.87 -3.84 -16.41
CA ILE A 11 -8.32 -3.26 -15.15
C ILE A 11 -8.95 -1.89 -15.39
N ASP A 12 -9.97 -1.59 -14.59
CA ASP A 12 -10.68 -0.31 -14.64
C ASP A 12 -9.79 0.83 -14.11
N ARG A 13 -9.34 1.69 -15.04
CA ARG A 13 -8.50 2.84 -14.73
C ARG A 13 -9.18 3.83 -13.79
N ALA A 14 -10.49 4.01 -13.89
CA ALA A 14 -11.22 4.98 -13.07
C ALA A 14 -11.27 4.54 -11.60
N LYS A 15 -11.38 3.23 -11.34
CA LYS A 15 -11.31 2.69 -9.99
C LYS A 15 -9.88 2.78 -9.42
N LEU A 16 -8.87 2.47 -10.24
CA LEU A 16 -7.47 2.58 -9.82
C LEU A 16 -7.06 4.02 -9.51
N ALA A 17 -7.52 4.98 -10.31
CA ALA A 17 -7.29 6.42 -10.12
C ALA A 17 -7.73 6.96 -8.75
N ARG A 18 -8.76 6.36 -8.15
CA ARG A 18 -9.28 6.75 -6.83
C ARG A 18 -8.43 6.24 -5.68
N GLU A 19 -7.65 5.19 -5.93
CA GLU A 19 -6.86 4.50 -4.91
C GLU A 19 -5.36 4.74 -5.11
N ALA A 20 -4.92 5.26 -6.27
CA ALA A 20 -3.53 5.50 -6.62
C ALA A 20 -3.38 6.84 -7.37
N ASP A 21 -2.96 7.88 -6.65
CA ASP A 21 -2.91 9.26 -7.16
C ASP A 21 -1.83 9.47 -8.23
N ASN A 22 -0.76 8.67 -8.21
CA ASN A 22 0.38 8.81 -9.12
C ASN A 22 0.48 7.65 -10.12
N PHE A 23 -0.62 6.94 -10.38
CA PHE A 23 -0.59 5.80 -11.30
C PHE A 23 -0.50 6.27 -12.77
N PRO A 24 0.33 5.64 -13.61
CA PRO A 24 0.50 6.08 -15.00
C PRO A 24 -0.79 5.88 -15.81
N GLY A 25 -1.11 6.87 -16.66
CA GLY A 25 -2.26 6.85 -17.55
C GLY A 25 -3.63 7.10 -16.89
N VAL A 26 -3.64 7.60 -15.65
CA VAL A 26 -4.85 8.09 -14.97
C VAL A 26 -5.32 9.43 -15.55
N SER A 27 -4.41 10.24 -16.11
CA SER A 27 -4.68 11.56 -16.70
C SER A 27 -4.57 11.60 -18.23
N SER A 28 -4.11 10.51 -18.87
CA SER A 28 -3.93 10.44 -20.32
C SER A 28 -5.09 9.69 -20.97
N ASP A 29 -5.76 10.33 -21.92
CA ASP A 29 -6.72 9.71 -22.85
C ASP A 29 -5.97 8.76 -23.82
N SER A 30 -5.35 7.72 -23.28
CA SER A 30 -4.82 6.64 -24.09
C SER A 30 -6.00 5.83 -24.60
N GLY A 31 -6.23 5.91 -25.91
CA GLY A 31 -7.37 5.30 -26.60
C GLY A 31 -7.57 3.80 -26.31
N PRO A 32 -8.77 3.26 -26.63
CA PRO A 32 -9.11 1.87 -26.36
C PRO A 32 -8.07 0.92 -26.97
N GLY A 33 -7.59 -0.04 -26.17
CA GLY A 33 -6.60 -1.04 -26.59
C GLY A 33 -5.12 -0.68 -26.33
N VAL A 34 -4.83 0.53 -25.81
CA VAL A 34 -3.45 0.90 -25.43
C VAL A 34 -3.12 0.38 -24.03
N PHE A 35 -2.12 -0.49 -23.93
CA PHE A 35 -1.55 -0.94 -22.66
C PHE A 35 -0.45 0.01 -22.22
N ILE A 36 -0.54 0.47 -20.98
CA ILE A 36 0.50 1.29 -20.34
C ILE A 36 1.52 0.32 -19.74
N PRO A 37 2.80 0.38 -20.17
CA PRO A 37 3.86 -0.44 -19.58
C PRO A 37 4.17 0.05 -18.16
N LEU A 38 4.37 -0.91 -17.27
CA LEU A 38 4.80 -0.73 -15.89
C LEU A 38 6.22 -1.29 -15.74
N GLU A 39 6.97 -0.77 -14.79
CA GLU A 39 8.35 -1.22 -14.51
C GLU A 39 8.37 -2.47 -13.63
N GLU A 40 7.25 -2.76 -12.97
CA GLU A 40 7.08 -3.86 -12.04
C GLU A 40 6.76 -5.18 -12.76
N ASP A 41 7.20 -6.28 -12.16
CA ASP A 41 6.95 -7.64 -12.64
C ASP A 41 5.48 -8.05 -12.48
N GLU A 42 5.07 -9.13 -13.16
CA GLU A 42 3.68 -9.63 -13.12
C GLU A 42 3.14 -9.77 -11.69
N GLN A 43 3.93 -10.34 -10.77
CA GLN A 43 3.48 -10.66 -9.42
C GLN A 43 3.31 -9.39 -8.59
N THR A 44 4.24 -8.45 -8.71
CA THR A 44 4.16 -7.15 -8.04
C THR A 44 2.96 -6.34 -8.54
N VAL A 45 2.71 -6.34 -9.86
CA VAL A 45 1.54 -5.68 -10.47
C VAL A 45 0.23 -6.32 -10.02
N LEU A 46 0.17 -7.65 -9.96
CA LEU A 46 -1.02 -8.36 -9.50
C LEU A 46 -1.31 -8.06 -8.03
N LEU A 47 -0.28 -8.03 -7.18
CA LEU A 47 -0.40 -7.64 -5.78
C LEU A 47 -0.82 -6.18 -5.61
N LEU A 48 -0.26 -5.24 -6.40
CA LEU A 48 -0.69 -3.85 -6.43
C LEU A 48 -2.18 -3.72 -6.74
N PHE A 49 -2.67 -4.47 -7.72
CA PHE A 49 -4.07 -4.44 -8.08
C PHE A 49 -4.96 -5.08 -7.03
N ALA A 50 -4.62 -6.26 -6.52
CA ALA A 50 -5.36 -6.87 -5.43
C ALA A 50 -5.39 -5.93 -4.20
N PHE A 51 -4.28 -5.24 -3.94
CA PHE A 51 -4.20 -4.22 -2.92
C PHE A 51 -5.06 -2.98 -3.24
N ALA A 52 -5.06 -2.45 -4.46
CA ALA A 52 -5.92 -1.32 -4.83
C ALA A 52 -7.43 -1.68 -4.77
N TYR A 53 -7.77 -2.93 -5.13
CA TYR A 53 -9.17 -3.38 -5.22
C TYR A 53 -9.74 -3.92 -3.91
N ARG A 54 -8.94 -3.97 -2.84
CA ARG A 54 -9.30 -4.54 -1.53
C ARG A 54 -9.71 -6.00 -1.63
N ASP A 55 -8.97 -6.77 -2.41
CA ASP A 55 -9.18 -8.20 -2.48
C ASP A 55 -8.92 -8.84 -1.11
N GLU A 56 -9.93 -9.46 -0.52
CA GLU A 56 -9.86 -10.10 0.80
C GLU A 56 -8.99 -11.36 0.78
N HIS A 57 -8.69 -11.91 -0.39
CA HIS A 57 -7.89 -13.13 -0.54
C HIS A 57 -6.37 -12.88 -0.48
N VAL A 58 -5.92 -11.62 -0.40
CA VAL A 58 -4.50 -11.29 -0.28
C VAL A 58 -4.12 -11.11 1.18
N HIS A 59 -3.61 -12.19 1.76
CA HIS A 59 -2.98 -12.18 3.07
C HIS A 59 -1.52 -11.79 2.91
N LEU A 60 -1.18 -10.56 3.31
CA LEU A 60 0.20 -10.05 3.28
C LEU A 60 1.17 -10.88 4.13
N GLU A 61 0.62 -11.62 5.11
CA GLU A 61 1.35 -12.51 6.02
C GLU A 61 1.91 -13.76 5.31
N ASP A 62 1.29 -14.17 4.19
CA ASP A 62 1.70 -15.34 3.40
C ASP A 62 2.69 -15.00 2.28
N ILE A 63 3.04 -13.71 2.14
CA ILE A 63 3.92 -13.21 1.09
C ILE A 63 5.35 -13.14 1.60
N GLU A 64 6.29 -13.72 0.87
CA GLU A 64 7.71 -13.63 1.20
C GLU A 64 8.19 -12.17 1.24
N PHE A 65 9.04 -11.85 2.23
CA PHE A 65 9.53 -10.49 2.46
C PHE A 65 10.06 -9.77 1.21
N PRO A 66 10.84 -10.39 0.30
CA PRO A 66 11.31 -9.72 -0.91
C PRO A 66 10.18 -9.21 -1.82
N ARG A 67 9.05 -9.93 -1.85
CA ARG A 67 7.87 -9.52 -2.62
C ARG A 67 7.08 -8.44 -1.90
N LEU A 68 6.97 -8.54 -0.58
CA LEU A 68 6.33 -7.52 0.24
C LEU A 68 7.10 -6.19 0.16
N ALA A 69 8.42 -6.23 0.12
CA ALA A 69 9.27 -5.05 -0.04
C ALA A 69 9.03 -4.37 -1.40
N ARG A 70 8.98 -5.12 -2.51
CA ARG A 70 8.64 -4.57 -3.83
C ARG A 70 7.24 -3.99 -3.89
N LEU A 71 6.27 -4.64 -3.23
CA LEU A 71 4.93 -4.11 -3.10
C LEU A 71 4.95 -2.76 -2.34
N ALA A 72 5.68 -2.67 -1.24
CA ALA A 72 5.82 -1.44 -0.46
C ALA A 72 6.46 -0.30 -1.29
N GLU A 73 7.55 -0.59 -2.01
CA GLU A 73 8.21 0.38 -2.90
C GLU A 73 7.25 0.87 -4.00
N ALA A 74 6.49 -0.04 -4.62
CA ALA A 74 5.59 0.32 -5.70
C ALA A 74 4.33 1.05 -5.21
N THR A 75 3.81 0.68 -4.04
CA THR A 75 2.66 1.37 -3.41
C THR A 75 3.03 2.79 -2.96
N GLU A 76 4.27 3.02 -2.52
CA GLU A 76 4.82 4.35 -2.29
C GLU A 76 4.96 5.14 -3.61
N LYS A 77 5.60 4.54 -4.62
CA LYS A 77 5.79 5.14 -5.96
C LYS A 77 4.48 5.63 -6.57
N TYR A 78 3.43 4.82 -6.47
CA TYR A 78 2.11 5.12 -7.02
C TYR A 78 1.20 5.89 -6.05
N ARG A 79 1.69 6.24 -4.85
CA ARG A 79 0.96 6.95 -3.79
C ARG A 79 -0.41 6.34 -3.52
N MET A 80 -0.43 5.04 -3.24
CA MET A 80 -1.68 4.35 -2.98
C MET A 80 -2.28 4.80 -1.63
N ALA A 81 -3.54 5.23 -1.65
CA ALA A 81 -4.25 5.80 -0.49
C ALA A 81 -4.31 4.84 0.71
N ARG A 82 -4.27 3.52 0.45
CA ARG A 82 -4.28 2.47 1.49
C ARG A 82 -3.04 2.47 2.41
N HIS A 83 -1.93 3.10 2.03
CA HIS A 83 -0.75 3.23 2.94
C HIS A 83 -1.10 3.86 4.28
N LYS A 84 -2.06 4.80 4.29
CA LYS A 84 -2.49 5.47 5.51
C LYS A 84 -3.42 4.61 6.37
N ILE A 85 -4.12 3.63 5.77
CA ILE A 85 -5.15 2.81 6.45
C ILE A 85 -4.49 1.70 7.29
N TYR A 86 -3.38 1.13 6.81
CA TYR A 86 -2.69 0.03 7.50
C TYR A 86 -1.70 0.48 8.55
N LEU A 87 -1.43 1.78 8.64
CA LEU A 87 -0.40 2.28 9.55
C LEU A 87 -0.76 2.07 11.02
N VAL A 88 -2.03 2.28 11.38
CA VAL A 88 -2.51 2.07 12.76
C VAL A 88 -2.44 0.58 13.15
N PRO A 89 -2.94 -0.38 12.33
CA PRO A 89 -2.72 -1.81 12.57
C PRO A 89 -1.26 -2.23 12.66
N VAL A 90 -0.39 -1.71 11.79
CA VAL A 90 1.05 -2.03 11.78
C VAL A 90 1.73 -1.51 13.04
N MET A 91 1.43 -0.28 13.47
CA MET A 91 1.93 0.26 14.74
C MET A 91 1.41 -0.54 15.95
N ALA A 92 0.14 -0.95 15.94
CA ALA A 92 -0.43 -1.78 16.99
C ALA A 92 0.25 -3.14 17.10
N TYR A 93 0.53 -3.78 15.96
CA TYR A 93 1.27 -5.04 15.89
C TYR A 93 2.70 -4.86 16.40
N ALA A 94 3.42 -3.85 15.91
CA ALA A 94 4.78 -3.54 16.32
C ALA A 94 4.86 -3.26 17.84
N ALA A 95 3.93 -2.47 18.38
CA ALA A 95 3.84 -2.19 19.80
C ALA A 95 3.48 -3.41 20.65
N LYS A 96 2.65 -4.32 20.14
CA LYS A 96 2.27 -5.57 20.81
C LYS A 96 3.43 -6.57 20.87
N HIS A 97 4.21 -6.67 19.81
CA HIS A 97 5.30 -7.63 19.66
C HIS A 97 6.68 -7.08 20.05
N GLY A 98 6.78 -5.78 20.35
CA GLY A 98 8.02 -5.14 20.79
C GLY A 98 8.98 -4.77 19.66
N HIS A 99 8.48 -4.67 18.42
CA HIS A 99 9.26 -4.22 17.26
C HIS A 99 9.36 -2.69 17.23
N MET A 100 10.20 -2.14 18.10
CA MET A 100 10.35 -0.69 18.29
C MET A 100 10.91 0.01 17.05
N ASP A 101 11.74 -0.67 16.27
CA ASP A 101 12.27 -0.22 14.99
C ASP A 101 11.18 0.05 13.97
N ILE A 102 10.23 -0.88 13.83
CA ILE A 102 9.08 -0.74 12.93
C ILE A 102 8.12 0.35 13.46
N LEU A 103 7.95 0.43 14.78
CA LEU A 103 7.09 1.42 15.41
C LEU A 103 7.62 2.85 15.20
N ASP A 104 8.92 3.07 15.41
CA ASP A 104 9.58 4.38 15.22
C ASP A 104 9.58 4.78 13.73
N LEU A 105 9.77 3.82 12.82
CA LEU A 105 9.67 4.06 11.38
C LEU A 105 8.24 4.44 10.96
N ALA A 106 7.22 3.82 11.56
CA ALA A 106 5.82 4.09 11.25
C ALA A 106 5.28 5.37 11.90
N ALA A 107 5.86 5.80 13.03
CA ALA A 107 5.45 6.97 13.79
C ALA A 107 5.29 8.26 12.96
N PRO A 108 6.29 8.73 12.17
CA PRO A 108 6.16 9.97 11.41
C PRO A 108 5.04 9.94 10.35
N TYR A 109 4.72 8.75 9.82
CA TYR A 109 3.67 8.60 8.81
C TYR A 109 2.26 8.61 9.41
N SER A 110 2.15 8.47 10.74
CA SER A 110 0.89 8.40 11.47
C SER A 110 0.40 9.77 11.93
N VAL A 111 1.24 10.79 11.75
CA VAL A 111 0.91 12.19 12.00
C VAL A 111 -0.25 12.60 11.07
N GLY A 112 -1.38 12.98 11.67
CA GLY A 112 -2.61 13.34 10.95
C GLY A 112 -3.71 12.26 10.96
N GLN A 113 -3.45 11.09 11.56
CA GLN A 113 -4.51 10.11 11.81
C GLN A 113 -5.46 10.57 12.93
N PRO A 114 -6.74 10.13 12.92
CA PRO A 114 -7.69 10.47 13.96
C PRO A 114 -7.18 9.99 15.33
N PHE A 115 -7.19 10.88 16.31
CA PHE A 115 -6.82 10.61 17.70
C PHE A 115 -7.45 9.31 18.25
N SER A 116 -8.73 9.10 17.97
CA SER A 116 -9.49 7.93 18.43
C SER A 116 -8.99 6.61 17.85
N ALA A 117 -8.52 6.62 16.60
CA ALA A 117 -8.01 5.42 15.94
C ALA A 117 -6.68 4.98 16.54
N VAL A 118 -5.76 5.93 16.77
CA VAL A 118 -4.42 5.66 17.28
C VAL A 118 -4.45 5.26 18.76
N HIS A 119 -5.22 5.98 19.59
CA HIS A 119 -5.33 5.69 21.03
C HIS A 119 -5.97 4.33 21.31
N SER A 120 -6.92 3.88 20.47
CA SER A 120 -7.58 2.58 20.67
C SER A 120 -6.67 1.40 20.31
N SER A 121 -5.62 1.63 19.53
CA SER A 121 -4.76 0.57 18.98
C SER A 121 -3.38 0.50 19.64
N LEU A 122 -2.87 1.61 20.18
CA LEU A 122 -1.57 1.65 20.86
C LEU A 122 -1.69 1.54 22.38
N PRO A 123 -0.88 0.70 23.05
CA PRO A 123 -0.76 0.70 24.50
C PRO A 123 -0.30 2.06 25.03
N ASN A 124 -0.87 2.48 26.16
CA ASN A 124 -0.65 3.80 26.76
C ASN A 124 0.85 4.19 26.92
N LYS A 125 1.72 3.20 27.11
CA LYS A 125 3.18 3.37 27.21
C LYS A 125 3.87 3.91 25.94
N TYR A 126 3.34 3.60 24.76
CA TYR A 126 3.90 4.04 23.47
C TYR A 126 3.18 5.27 22.93
N TYR A 127 2.01 5.57 23.48
CA TYR A 127 1.21 6.72 23.09
C TYR A 127 1.87 8.05 23.47
N VAL A 128 2.53 8.12 24.63
CA VAL A 128 3.23 9.34 25.10
C VAL A 128 4.39 9.73 24.17
N ALA A 129 5.00 8.75 23.47
CA ALA A 129 6.06 9.01 22.50
C ALA A 129 5.54 9.39 21.11
N TRP A 130 4.23 9.25 20.88
CA TRP A 130 3.59 9.52 19.59
C TRP A 130 3.03 10.96 19.46
N VAL A 131 2.60 11.56 20.58
CA VAL A 131 2.10 12.95 20.66
C VAL A 131 3.26 13.94 20.71
#